data_AF-A0A135UXD0-F1
#
_entry.id   AF-A0A135UXD0-F1
#
_cell.length_a   1.000
_cell.length_b   1.000
_cell.length_c   1.000
_cell.angle_alpha   90.00
_cell.angle_beta   90.00
_cell.angle_gamma   90.00
#
_symmetry.space_group_name_H-M   'P 1'
#
loop_
_entity.id
_entity.type
_entity.pdbx_description
1 polymer ?
#
loop_
_entity_poly.entity_id
_entity_poly.type
_entity_poly.pdbx_seq_one_letter_code
_entity_poly.pdbx_strand_id
1 'polypeptide(L)'
;MGIDLFILTRSIKPELENIQGVRRFVTDYSVASILEGIEGSVALVSNILDYPRPLSTFTRASSKPREAVRRASASSLPKEQTELERTLLSTGWFIDYVVPRRNRYLNDGGDAIPVNVAGQSMLIPGTGNEPLNMTAVRDVTRAVGKLLFAQSWERYTYISGGKATWNEVVPLMKETYPQMSVKYRSLAEYIENIVANPDPNGEERIISEYGIFSASRAGDLPIDKVAAHREKHFSGIKFRGPRELLAEVEKDLEVIV
;
A
#
# COMPACT_ATOMS: atom_id res chain seq x y z
N MET A 1 -14.36 -18.85 -11.32
CA MET A 1 -13.47 -18.65 -12.49
C MET A 1 -12.07 -18.44 -11.94
N GLY A 2 -11.10 -19.26 -12.35
CA GLY A 2 -9.70 -19.06 -11.98
C GLY A 2 -9.07 -17.97 -12.85
N ILE A 3 -8.21 -17.14 -12.27
CA ILE A 3 -7.35 -16.22 -13.03
C ILE A 3 -6.05 -16.99 -13.32
N ASP A 4 -5.70 -17.14 -14.58
CA ASP A 4 -4.34 -17.58 -14.95
C ASP A 4 -3.38 -16.40 -14.76
N LEU A 5 -2.58 -16.47 -13.70
CA LEU A 5 -1.70 -15.40 -13.29
C LEU A 5 -0.33 -15.58 -13.93
N PHE A 6 0.15 -14.56 -14.65
CA PHE A 6 1.51 -14.53 -15.21
C PHE A 6 2.34 -13.49 -14.45
N ILE A 7 3.38 -13.94 -13.74
CA ILE A 7 4.21 -13.09 -12.87
C ILE A 7 5.54 -12.80 -13.56
N LEU A 8 5.76 -11.53 -13.89
CA LEU A 8 7.05 -11.02 -14.36
C LEU A 8 7.97 -10.76 -13.16
N THR A 9 9.19 -11.31 -13.19
CA THR A 9 10.15 -11.17 -12.08
C THR A 9 11.59 -11.16 -12.58
N ARG A 10 12.53 -10.55 -11.85
CA ARG A 10 13.96 -10.52 -12.25
C ARG A 10 14.68 -11.84 -12.00
N SER A 11 14.13 -12.72 -11.17
CA SER A 11 14.80 -13.95 -10.76
C SER A 11 13.81 -15.05 -10.44
N ILE A 12 14.32 -16.28 -10.35
CA ILE A 12 13.50 -17.41 -9.97
C ILE A 12 13.06 -17.27 -8.49
N LYS A 13 11.78 -17.53 -8.22
CA LYS A 13 11.06 -17.49 -6.94
C LYS A 13 10.52 -18.90 -6.64
N PRO A 14 11.33 -19.81 -6.07
CA PRO A 14 10.94 -21.19 -5.81
C PRO A 14 9.59 -21.32 -5.08
N GLU A 15 9.28 -20.37 -4.21
CA GLU A 15 8.03 -20.28 -3.46
C GLU A 15 6.77 -20.16 -4.32
N LEU A 16 6.89 -19.80 -5.60
CA LEU A 16 5.78 -19.65 -6.55
C LEU A 16 5.66 -20.81 -7.55
N GLU A 17 6.59 -21.78 -7.54
CA GLU A 17 6.69 -22.83 -8.56
C GLU A 17 5.54 -23.84 -8.52
N ASN A 18 5.03 -24.14 -7.33
CA ASN A 18 4.01 -25.17 -7.12
C ASN A 18 2.59 -24.59 -6.95
N ILE A 19 2.37 -23.33 -7.30
CA ILE A 19 1.06 -22.68 -7.18
C ILE A 19 0.27 -22.90 -8.47
N GLN A 20 -0.82 -23.66 -8.38
CA GLN A 20 -1.71 -23.92 -9.51
C GLN A 20 -2.26 -22.60 -10.10
N GLY A 21 -2.20 -22.46 -11.42
CA GLY A 21 -2.66 -21.26 -12.14
C GLY A 21 -1.67 -20.09 -12.12
N VAL A 22 -0.49 -20.27 -11.51
CA VAL A 22 0.58 -19.26 -11.53
C VAL A 22 1.68 -19.71 -12.49
N ARG A 23 1.95 -18.85 -13.47
CA ARG A 23 3.06 -18.97 -14.40
C ARG A 23 4.02 -17.79 -14.20
N ARG A 24 5.27 -17.99 -14.58
CA ARG A 24 6.37 -17.07 -14.22
C ARG A 24 7.21 -16.79 -15.45
N PHE A 25 7.65 -15.55 -15.57
CA PHE A 25 8.52 -15.12 -16.65
C PHE A 25 9.67 -14.28 -16.08
N VAL A 26 10.89 -14.74 -16.32
CA VAL A 26 12.09 -14.02 -15.89
C VAL A 26 12.34 -12.90 -16.90
N THR A 27 12.28 -11.66 -16.44
CA THR A 27 12.45 -10.47 -17.28
C THR A 27 13.56 -9.57 -16.73
N ASP A 28 14.31 -8.95 -17.62
CA ASP A 28 15.23 -7.86 -17.30
C ASP A 28 14.53 -6.49 -17.24
N TYR A 29 13.22 -6.46 -17.48
CA TYR A 29 12.38 -5.27 -17.64
C TYR A 29 12.78 -4.35 -18.81
N SER A 30 13.53 -4.86 -19.80
CA SER A 30 13.61 -4.21 -21.11
C SER A 30 12.24 -4.24 -21.80
N VAL A 31 12.00 -3.29 -22.71
CA VAL A 31 10.73 -3.23 -23.45
C VAL A 31 10.46 -4.54 -24.20
N ALA A 32 11.48 -5.11 -24.85
CA ALA A 32 11.35 -6.37 -25.58
C ALA A 32 10.97 -7.53 -24.65
N SER A 33 11.65 -7.67 -23.50
CA SER A 33 11.35 -8.72 -22.54
C SER A 33 9.97 -8.55 -21.89
N ILE A 34 9.53 -7.31 -21.63
CA ILE A 34 8.18 -7.06 -21.12
C ILE A 34 7.13 -7.44 -22.17
N LEU A 35 7.32 -7.07 -23.43
CA LEU A 35 6.39 -7.42 -24.52
C LEU A 35 6.20 -8.93 -24.66
N GLU A 36 7.29 -9.68 -24.63
CA GLU A 36 7.26 -11.15 -24.60
C GLU A 36 6.54 -11.66 -23.34
N GLY A 37 6.89 -11.12 -22.17
CA GLY A 37 6.33 -11.55 -20.90
C GLY A 37 4.84 -11.27 -20.72
N ILE A 38 4.28 -10.26 -21.40
CA ILE A 38 2.84 -9.95 -21.34
C ILE A 38 2.05 -10.50 -22.53
N GLU A 39 2.70 -11.20 -23.47
CA GLU A 39 2.04 -11.74 -24.65
C GLU A 39 0.87 -12.67 -24.26
N GLY A 40 -0.30 -12.45 -24.87
CA GLY A 40 -1.53 -13.16 -24.54
C GLY A 40 -2.20 -12.77 -23.21
N SER A 41 -1.63 -11.83 -22.45
CA SER A 41 -2.26 -11.30 -21.24
C SER A 41 -3.33 -10.27 -21.58
N VAL A 42 -4.48 -10.35 -20.92
CA VAL A 42 -5.62 -9.42 -21.14
C VAL A 42 -5.62 -8.23 -20.18
N ALA A 43 -4.85 -8.32 -19.09
CA ALA A 43 -4.73 -7.27 -18.09
C ALA A 43 -3.33 -7.29 -17.47
N LEU A 44 -2.82 -6.11 -17.11
CA LEU A 44 -1.55 -5.95 -16.43
C LEU A 44 -1.79 -5.27 -15.07
N VAL A 45 -1.38 -5.95 -13.99
CA VAL A 45 -1.35 -5.36 -12.65
C VAL A 45 0.09 -5.01 -12.31
N SER A 46 0.39 -3.72 -12.30
CA SER A 46 1.70 -3.23 -11.86
C SER A 46 1.67 -2.90 -10.38
N ASN A 47 2.38 -3.70 -9.58
CA ASN A 47 2.69 -3.39 -8.18
C ASN A 47 4.21 -3.27 -8.00
N ILE A 48 4.83 -2.50 -8.89
CA ILE A 48 6.24 -2.18 -8.77
C ILE A 48 6.36 -1.11 -7.68
N LEU A 49 6.71 -1.55 -6.48
CA LEU A 49 7.43 -0.67 -5.58
C LEU A 49 8.85 -0.58 -6.11
N ASP A 50 9.15 0.53 -6.80
CA ASP A 50 10.53 0.92 -6.96
C ASP A 50 10.99 1.38 -5.57
N TYR A 51 11.62 0.46 -4.84
CA TYR A 51 12.79 0.86 -4.08
C TYR A 51 13.92 0.84 -5.09
N PRO A 52 14.23 1.94 -5.80
CA PRO A 52 15.60 2.04 -6.25
C PRO A 52 16.40 1.85 -4.97
N ARG A 53 17.41 0.99 -4.99
CA ARG A 53 18.64 1.44 -4.34
C ARG A 53 19.16 2.55 -5.27
N PRO A 54 18.98 3.84 -4.97
CA PRO A 54 18.34 4.35 -3.76
C PRO A 54 17.35 5.54 -4.10
N LEU A 55 16.02 5.29 -3.94
CA LEU A 55 14.79 6.16 -3.85
C LEU A 55 14.77 7.56 -4.52
N SER A 56 15.06 7.65 -5.81
CA SER A 56 15.28 8.92 -6.51
C SER A 56 14.06 9.69 -7.07
N THR A 57 12.79 9.45 -6.66
CA THR A 57 11.65 10.11 -7.36
C THR A 57 10.52 10.70 -6.51
N PHE A 58 10.72 11.01 -5.23
CA PHE A 58 9.82 11.94 -4.50
C PHE A 58 10.23 13.42 -4.57
N THR A 59 11.41 13.74 -5.09
CA THR A 59 11.93 15.12 -5.18
C THR A 59 11.72 15.75 -6.55
N ARG A 60 10.48 16.17 -6.83
CA ARG A 60 10.30 17.42 -7.58
C ARG A 60 9.12 18.20 -7.03
N ALA A 61 9.47 19.27 -6.32
CA ALA A 61 8.57 20.25 -5.75
C ALA A 61 7.51 20.72 -6.75
N SER A 62 6.24 20.64 -6.34
CA SER A 62 5.22 21.63 -6.70
C SER A 62 4.07 21.51 -5.72
N SER A 63 4.00 22.51 -4.82
CA SER A 63 2.86 23.22 -4.23
C SER A 63 1.56 22.50 -3.81
N LYS A 64 1.41 21.18 -3.93
CA LYS A 64 0.27 20.41 -3.40
C LYS A 64 0.74 18.99 -3.01
N PRO A 65 0.90 18.66 -1.72
CA PRO A 65 1.27 17.32 -1.26
C PRO A 65 0.35 16.22 -1.82
N ARG A 66 -0.92 16.55 -2.05
CA ARG A 66 -1.95 15.69 -2.67
C ARG A 66 -1.68 15.31 -4.13
N GLU A 67 -0.87 16.07 -4.87
CA GLU A 67 -0.59 15.81 -6.28
C GLU A 67 0.76 15.12 -6.51
N ALA A 68 1.72 15.26 -5.60
CA ALA A 68 3.05 14.64 -5.74
C ALA A 68 3.00 13.11 -5.68
N VAL A 69 2.26 12.54 -4.71
CA VAL A 69 2.02 11.08 -4.58
C VAL A 69 1.25 10.53 -5.80
N ARG A 70 0.39 11.35 -6.42
CA ARG A 70 -0.37 11.00 -7.63
C ARG A 70 0.47 10.96 -8.91
N ARG A 71 1.66 11.58 -8.92
CA ARG A 71 2.45 11.79 -10.15
C ARG A 71 3.44 10.67 -10.46
N ALA A 72 3.96 9.95 -9.46
CA ALA A 72 5.10 9.04 -9.64
C ALA A 72 4.85 7.88 -10.61
N SER A 73 3.61 7.41 -10.79
CA SER A 73 3.27 6.32 -11.74
C SER A 73 2.48 6.79 -12.96
N ALA A 74 2.09 8.06 -13.05
CA ALA A 74 1.13 8.56 -14.02
C ALA A 74 1.61 9.76 -14.87
N SER A 75 2.80 10.31 -14.61
CA SER A 75 3.25 11.57 -15.22
C SER A 75 3.91 11.47 -16.60
N SER A 76 4.25 10.27 -17.08
CA SER A 76 4.89 10.09 -18.40
C SER A 76 3.92 9.77 -19.55
N LEU A 77 2.66 9.42 -19.25
CA LEU A 77 1.65 9.15 -20.26
C LEU A 77 0.86 10.44 -20.55
N PRO A 78 0.73 10.85 -21.83
CA PRO A 78 -0.10 11.99 -22.21
C PRO A 78 -1.50 11.86 -21.58
N LYS A 79 -2.05 12.96 -21.08
CA LYS A 79 -3.40 12.99 -20.49
C LYS A 79 -4.49 12.52 -21.47
N GLU A 80 -4.18 12.46 -22.76
CA GLU A 80 -5.10 12.25 -23.88
C GLU A 80 -5.00 10.87 -24.54
N GLN A 81 -4.08 9.98 -24.14
CA GLN A 81 -4.06 8.64 -24.72
C GLN A 81 -5.20 7.78 -24.15
N THR A 82 -6.19 7.51 -24.98
CA THR A 82 -7.41 6.74 -24.65
C THR A 82 -7.34 5.28 -25.08
N GLU A 83 -6.24 4.85 -25.72
CA GLU A 83 -6.10 3.50 -26.27
C GLU A 83 -5.98 2.41 -25.19
N LEU A 84 -5.57 2.79 -23.97
CA LEU A 84 -5.44 1.89 -22.84
C LEU A 84 -6.44 2.26 -21.75
N GLU A 85 -7.34 1.34 -21.47
CA GLU A 85 -8.17 1.39 -20.27
C GLU A 85 -7.28 1.16 -19.03
N ARG A 86 -7.41 2.05 -18.03
CA ARG A 86 -6.55 2.03 -16.83
C ARG A 86 -7.24 2.59 -15.60
N THR A 87 -6.82 2.08 -14.45
CA THR A 87 -7.21 2.58 -13.13
C THR A 87 -6.00 2.72 -12.22
N LEU A 88 -5.93 3.81 -11.47
CA LEU A 88 -5.04 3.93 -10.31
C LEU A 88 -5.81 3.52 -9.05
N LEU A 89 -5.33 2.47 -8.38
CA LEU A 89 -5.89 2.00 -7.12
C LEU A 89 -5.41 2.84 -5.94
N SER A 90 -6.34 3.49 -5.27
CA SER A 90 -6.09 4.22 -4.03
C SER A 90 -6.63 3.41 -2.84
N THR A 91 -5.73 2.84 -2.05
CA THR A 91 -6.06 1.87 -0.99
C THR A 91 -5.92 2.40 0.44
N GLY A 92 -5.43 3.64 0.58
CA GLY A 92 -5.06 4.18 1.88
C GLY A 92 -3.82 3.50 2.45
N TRP A 93 -3.78 3.32 3.76
CA TRP A 93 -2.69 2.69 4.49
C TRP A 93 -2.92 1.19 4.64
N PHE A 94 -1.87 0.38 4.46
CA PHE A 94 -1.95 -1.06 4.75
C PHE A 94 -1.89 -1.32 6.24
N ILE A 95 -2.93 -1.95 6.78
CA ILE A 95 -3.09 -2.12 8.23
C ILE A 95 -2.42 -3.39 8.78
N ASP A 96 -1.89 -4.24 7.91
CA ASP A 96 -1.26 -5.52 8.23
C ASP A 96 -0.12 -5.38 9.26
N TYR A 97 0.51 -4.20 9.36
CA TYR A 97 1.57 -3.93 10.34
C TYR A 97 1.13 -4.00 11.81
N VAL A 98 -0.17 -4.13 12.10
CA VAL A 98 -0.66 -4.41 13.46
C VAL A 98 -0.34 -5.83 13.93
N VAL A 99 0.02 -6.75 13.03
CA VAL A 99 0.41 -8.11 13.38
C VAL A 99 1.92 -8.37 13.16
N PRO A 100 2.51 -9.38 13.83
CA PRO A 100 3.92 -9.71 13.69
C PRO A 100 4.32 -10.07 12.25
N ARG A 101 5.61 -9.93 11.93
CA ARG A 101 6.18 -10.22 10.59
C ARG A 101 5.83 -11.62 10.06
N ARG A 102 5.73 -12.62 10.94
CA ARG A 102 5.38 -14.00 10.55
C ARG A 102 3.95 -14.14 10.02
N ASN A 103 3.03 -13.24 10.40
CA ASN A 103 1.61 -13.31 10.07
C ASN A 103 1.24 -12.48 8.83
N ARG A 104 2.22 -11.90 8.13
CA ARG A 104 2.02 -11.03 6.95
C ARG A 104 3.12 -11.18 5.93
N TYR A 105 2.82 -10.89 4.66
CA TYR A 105 3.83 -10.87 3.59
C TYR A 105 4.64 -9.58 3.52
N LEU A 106 4.13 -8.48 4.09
CA LEU A 106 4.85 -7.21 4.15
C LEU A 106 6.09 -7.33 5.04
N ASN A 107 7.22 -6.76 4.61
CA ASN A 107 8.41 -6.65 5.44
C ASN A 107 8.22 -5.63 6.58
N ASP A 108 9.06 -5.71 7.61
CA ASP A 108 9.14 -4.66 8.61
C ASP A 108 9.69 -3.38 7.98
N GLY A 109 9.17 -2.24 8.39
CA GLY A 109 9.62 -0.92 7.93
C GLY A 109 10.15 -0.03 9.05
N GLY A 110 10.39 -0.59 10.23
CA GLY A 110 10.85 0.16 11.40
C GLY A 110 9.93 1.35 11.71
N ASP A 111 10.54 2.47 12.07
CA ASP A 111 9.82 3.70 12.42
C ASP A 111 9.23 4.45 11.21
N ALA A 112 9.49 3.99 9.97
CA ALA A 112 8.80 4.53 8.78
C ALA A 112 7.33 4.06 8.73
N ILE A 113 6.99 3.03 9.51
CA ILE A 113 5.64 2.56 9.70
C ILE A 113 5.16 2.97 11.09
N PRO A 114 4.01 3.64 11.23
CA PRO A 114 3.52 4.11 12.54
C PRO A 114 3.31 3.02 13.59
N VAL A 115 3.21 1.77 13.18
CA VAL A 115 3.08 0.60 14.07
C VAL A 115 4.26 -0.33 13.83
N ASN A 116 5.21 -0.33 14.75
CA ASN A 116 6.41 -1.16 14.72
C ASN A 116 6.34 -2.25 15.80
N VAL A 117 5.67 -3.35 15.48
CA VAL A 117 5.50 -4.49 16.39
C VAL A 117 6.86 -5.08 16.82
N ALA A 118 7.82 -5.18 15.91
CA ALA A 118 9.14 -5.75 16.20
C ALA A 118 9.95 -4.86 17.17
N GLY A 119 9.90 -3.54 16.99
CA GLY A 119 10.55 -2.56 17.86
C GLY A 119 9.74 -2.20 19.12
N GLN A 120 8.54 -2.75 19.29
CA GLN A 120 7.61 -2.40 20.37
C GLN A 120 7.40 -0.88 20.47
N SER A 121 7.26 -0.21 19.33
CA SER A 121 7.09 1.25 19.25
C SER A 121 5.98 1.63 18.28
N MET A 122 5.41 2.80 18.51
CA MET A 122 4.57 3.52 17.57
C MET A 122 5.11 4.94 17.41
N LEU A 123 5.41 5.33 16.17
CA LEU A 123 5.74 6.71 15.80
C LEU A 123 4.55 7.30 15.06
N ILE A 124 3.68 8.01 15.79
CA ILE A 124 2.43 8.54 15.29
C ILE A 124 2.68 9.85 14.53
N PRO A 125 2.31 9.92 13.23
CA PRO A 125 2.48 11.14 12.47
C PRO A 125 1.41 12.20 12.81
N GLY A 126 1.83 13.44 12.96
CA GLY A 126 0.95 14.57 13.24
C GLY A 126 0.38 14.52 14.66
N THR A 127 -0.90 14.86 14.78
CA THR A 127 -1.62 14.76 16.06
C THR A 127 -2.15 13.35 16.33
N GLY A 128 -2.12 12.48 15.32
CA GLY A 128 -2.74 11.16 15.33
C GLY A 128 -4.25 11.18 15.15
N ASN A 129 -4.88 12.37 15.01
CA ASN A 129 -6.31 12.55 14.76
C ASN A 129 -6.62 12.77 13.27
N GLU A 130 -5.60 12.84 12.42
CA GLU A 130 -5.76 12.94 10.98
C GLU A 130 -6.44 11.67 10.46
N PRO A 131 -7.61 11.77 9.79
CA PRO A 131 -8.30 10.60 9.29
C PRO A 131 -7.53 9.97 8.13
N LEU A 132 -7.50 8.65 8.11
CA LEU A 132 -6.93 7.85 7.05
C LEU A 132 -7.82 6.65 6.75
N ASN A 133 -7.76 6.17 5.51
CA ASN A 133 -8.36 4.90 5.13
C ASN A 133 -7.34 3.80 5.38
N MET A 134 -7.77 2.73 6.02
CA MET A 134 -6.96 1.57 6.36
C MET A 134 -7.54 0.35 5.66
N THR A 135 -6.68 -0.45 5.03
CA THR A 135 -7.12 -1.63 4.27
C THR A 135 -6.11 -2.75 4.43
N ALA A 136 -6.57 -3.98 4.70
CA ALA A 136 -5.69 -5.15 4.70
C ALA A 136 -5.24 -5.50 3.28
N VAL A 137 -3.96 -5.84 3.07
CA VAL A 137 -3.40 -6.14 1.75
C VAL A 137 -4.15 -7.27 1.05
N ARG A 138 -4.46 -8.36 1.77
CA ARG A 138 -5.19 -9.48 1.16
C ARG A 138 -6.60 -9.10 0.71
N ASP A 139 -7.23 -8.13 1.37
CA ASP A 139 -8.56 -7.66 0.97
C ASP A 139 -8.47 -6.74 -0.25
N VAL A 140 -7.39 -5.96 -0.36
CA VAL A 140 -7.04 -5.28 -1.62
C VAL A 140 -6.82 -6.29 -2.74
N THR A 141 -6.09 -7.39 -2.51
CA THR A 141 -5.87 -8.42 -3.54
C THR A 141 -7.19 -9.06 -4.00
N ARG A 142 -8.13 -9.33 -3.08
CA ARG A 142 -9.48 -9.80 -3.41
C ARG A 142 -10.24 -8.76 -4.25
N ALA A 143 -10.14 -7.48 -3.90
CA ALA A 143 -10.76 -6.38 -4.64
C ALA A 143 -10.16 -6.23 -6.04
N VAL A 144 -8.84 -6.34 -6.20
CA VAL A 144 -8.16 -6.38 -7.51
C VAL A 144 -8.68 -7.55 -8.34
N GLY A 145 -8.77 -8.74 -7.75
CA GLY A 145 -9.31 -9.92 -8.42
C GLY A 145 -10.73 -9.70 -8.97
N LYS A 146 -11.60 -9.03 -8.22
CA LYS A 146 -12.93 -8.62 -8.72
C LYS A 146 -12.86 -7.55 -9.79
N LEU A 147 -12.00 -6.55 -9.61
CA LEU A 147 -11.89 -5.42 -10.52
C LEU A 147 -11.44 -5.83 -11.92
N LEU A 148 -10.61 -6.87 -12.04
CA LEU A 148 -10.18 -7.44 -13.33
C LEU A 148 -11.35 -7.94 -14.20
N PHE A 149 -12.50 -8.26 -13.59
CA PHE A 149 -13.71 -8.68 -14.29
C PHE A 149 -14.77 -7.57 -14.38
N ALA A 150 -14.45 -6.34 -13.97
CA ALA A 150 -15.36 -5.22 -14.16
C ALA A 150 -15.51 -4.91 -15.64
N GLN A 151 -16.71 -4.47 -16.05
CA GLN A 151 -17.00 -4.11 -17.44
C GLN A 151 -16.11 -2.96 -17.97
N SER A 152 -15.71 -2.06 -17.06
CA SER A 152 -14.86 -0.92 -17.37
C SER A 152 -14.14 -0.43 -16.11
N TRP A 153 -12.99 0.22 -16.29
CA TRP A 153 -12.20 0.83 -15.24
C TRP A 153 -12.28 2.35 -15.27
N GLU A 154 -12.64 2.93 -14.13
CA GLU A 154 -12.49 4.37 -13.92
C GLU A 154 -11.02 4.72 -13.71
N ARG A 155 -10.62 5.92 -14.12
CA ARG A 155 -9.23 6.39 -13.99
C ARG A 155 -8.68 6.27 -12.56
N TYR A 156 -9.54 6.42 -11.55
CA TYR A 156 -9.21 6.22 -10.15
C TYR A 156 -10.24 5.30 -9.53
N THR A 157 -9.80 4.20 -8.94
CA THR A 157 -10.66 3.34 -8.13
C THR A 157 -10.20 3.41 -6.68
N TYR A 158 -11.15 3.63 -5.77
CA TYR A 158 -10.89 3.80 -4.35
C TYR A 158 -11.31 2.56 -3.58
N ILE A 159 -10.40 2.03 -2.76
CA ILE A 159 -10.62 0.89 -1.89
C ILE A 159 -10.30 1.34 -0.47
N SER A 160 -11.18 1.02 0.47
CA SER A 160 -10.97 1.31 1.88
C SER A 160 -11.59 0.18 2.68
N GLY A 161 -10.85 -0.37 3.65
CA GLY A 161 -11.42 -1.30 4.62
C GLY A 161 -12.24 -0.59 5.68
N GLY A 162 -11.75 0.56 6.14
CA GLY A 162 -12.46 1.50 6.99
C GLY A 162 -11.69 2.80 7.13
N LYS A 163 -12.38 3.85 7.57
CA LYS A 163 -11.75 5.11 7.94
C LYS A 163 -11.49 5.10 9.45
N ALA A 164 -10.28 5.49 9.85
CA ALA A 164 -9.85 5.56 11.24
C ALA A 164 -8.75 6.62 11.38
N THR A 165 -8.29 6.80 12.61
CA THR A 165 -7.17 7.64 13.01
C THR A 165 -6.11 6.80 13.70
N TRP A 166 -4.88 7.28 13.78
CA TRP A 166 -3.84 6.57 14.52
C TRP A 166 -4.15 6.51 16.02
N ASN A 167 -4.78 7.53 16.59
CA ASN A 167 -5.21 7.53 17.98
C ASN A 167 -6.30 6.49 18.29
N GLU A 168 -7.11 6.09 17.30
CA GLU A 168 -8.03 4.95 17.43
C GLU A 168 -7.32 3.60 17.36
N VAL A 169 -6.16 3.52 16.69
CA VAL A 169 -5.35 2.28 16.61
C VAL A 169 -4.48 2.07 17.86
N VAL A 170 -3.96 3.14 18.47
CA VAL A 170 -3.15 3.07 19.71
C VAL A 170 -3.75 2.18 20.81
N PRO A 171 -5.03 2.33 21.23
CA PRO A 171 -5.58 1.48 22.28
C PRO A 171 -5.64 0.01 21.86
N LEU A 172 -5.98 -0.30 20.60
CA LEU A 172 -5.99 -1.68 20.08
C LEU A 172 -4.59 -2.32 20.16
N MET A 173 -3.56 -1.54 19.82
CA MET A 173 -2.18 -2.00 19.92
C MET A 173 -1.77 -2.21 21.37
N LYS A 174 -2.17 -1.33 22.30
CA LYS A 174 -1.86 -1.48 23.73
C LYS A 174 -2.61 -2.63 24.40
N GLU A 175 -3.82 -2.98 23.94
CA GLU A 175 -4.53 -4.18 24.39
C GLU A 175 -3.72 -5.45 24.11
N THR A 176 -3.10 -5.52 22.92
CA THR A 176 -2.33 -6.69 22.47
C THR A 176 -0.86 -6.65 22.91
N TYR A 177 -0.27 -5.45 22.95
CA TYR A 177 1.14 -5.19 23.24
C TYR A 177 1.27 -4.12 24.33
N PRO A 178 1.06 -4.46 25.61
CA PRO A 178 0.97 -3.48 26.70
C PRO A 178 2.23 -2.64 26.91
N GLN A 179 3.40 -3.15 26.52
CA GLN A 179 4.70 -2.49 26.67
C GLN A 179 5.06 -1.57 25.50
N MET A 180 4.21 -1.49 24.48
CA MET A 180 4.48 -0.69 23.29
C MET A 180 4.55 0.80 23.62
N SER A 181 5.68 1.43 23.29
CA SER A 181 5.89 2.86 23.48
C SER A 181 5.20 3.66 22.38
N VAL A 182 4.71 4.87 22.70
CA VAL A 182 4.04 5.75 21.73
C VAL A 182 4.73 7.10 21.73
N LYS A 183 5.16 7.55 20.56
CA LYS A 183 5.72 8.88 20.31
C LYS A 183 4.94 9.55 19.19
N TYR A 184 4.92 10.87 19.20
CA TYR A 184 4.34 11.67 18.13
C TYR A 184 5.43 12.46 17.44
N ARG A 185 5.27 12.70 16.14
CA ARG A 185 6.11 13.62 15.39
C ARG A 185 5.25 14.49 14.50
N SER A 186 5.36 15.79 14.63
CA SER A 186 4.56 16.77 13.90
C SER A 186 4.90 16.80 12.42
N LEU A 187 3.99 17.35 11.61
CA LEU A 187 4.24 17.60 10.18
C LEU A 187 5.45 18.52 9.97
N ALA A 188 5.65 19.52 10.85
CA ALA A 188 6.79 20.43 10.77
C ALA A 188 8.12 19.67 10.97
N GLU A 189 8.22 18.85 12.02
CA GLU A 189 9.41 18.03 12.28
C GLU A 189 9.72 17.09 11.11
N TYR A 190 8.72 16.46 10.49
CA TYR A 190 8.96 15.64 9.29
C TYR A 190 9.53 16.46 8.12
N ILE A 191 8.99 17.66 7.88
CA ILE A 191 9.48 18.55 6.81
C ILE A 191 10.91 19.00 7.12
N GLU A 192 11.21 19.38 8.36
CA GLU A 192 12.54 19.76 8.81
C GLU A 192 13.55 18.61 8.65
N ASN A 193 13.18 17.39 9.07
CA ASN A 193 14.02 16.22 8.91
C ASN A 193 14.28 15.85 7.44
N ILE A 194 13.28 16.02 6.58
CA ILE A 194 13.42 15.88 5.12
C ILE A 194 14.45 16.87 4.57
N VAL A 195 14.42 18.13 5.00
CA VAL A 195 15.35 19.16 4.55
C VAL A 195 16.76 18.91 5.11
N ALA A 196 16.87 18.50 6.38
CA ALA A 196 18.13 18.22 7.05
C ALA A 196 18.82 16.94 6.55
N ASN A 197 18.06 15.97 6.04
CA ASN A 197 18.55 14.69 5.54
C ASN A 197 18.28 14.58 4.03
N PRO A 198 19.12 15.18 3.16
CA PRO A 198 18.86 15.26 1.73
C PRO A 198 19.10 13.95 0.98
N ASP A 199 19.81 12.99 1.56
CA ASP A 199 19.96 11.66 0.95
C ASP A 199 18.59 10.98 0.92
N PRO A 200 18.03 10.69 -0.28
CA PRO A 200 16.73 10.03 -0.40
C PRO A 200 16.68 8.63 0.26
N ASN A 201 17.83 8.13 0.70
CA ASN A 201 18.01 6.77 1.22
C ASN A 201 18.46 6.74 2.66
N GLY A 202 18.69 7.92 3.23
CA GLY A 202 18.84 8.06 4.66
C GLY A 202 17.57 7.56 5.33
N GLU A 203 17.74 6.72 6.35
CA GLU A 203 16.65 6.17 7.14
C GLU A 203 15.70 7.27 7.64
N GLU A 204 16.24 8.35 8.19
CA GLU A 204 15.45 9.48 8.70
C GLU A 204 14.64 10.20 7.61
N ARG A 205 15.19 10.26 6.39
CA ARG A 205 14.49 10.83 5.23
C ARG A 205 13.29 9.95 4.86
N ILE A 206 13.48 8.63 4.81
CA ILE A 206 12.42 7.66 4.52
C ILE A 206 11.33 7.71 5.59
N ILE A 207 11.70 7.66 6.88
CA ILE A 207 10.76 7.79 8.01
C ILE A 207 9.90 9.03 7.84
N SER A 208 10.54 10.15 7.47
CA SER A 208 9.84 11.42 7.37
C SER A 208 8.92 11.53 6.16
N GLU A 209 9.32 10.99 5.00
CA GLU A 209 8.45 10.95 3.82
C GLU A 209 7.19 10.10 4.04
N TYR A 210 7.33 8.94 4.70
CA TYR A 210 6.18 8.10 5.07
C TYR A 210 5.30 8.77 6.13
N GLY A 211 5.90 9.45 7.11
CA GLY A 211 5.18 10.23 8.12
C GLY A 211 4.30 11.33 7.51
N ILE A 212 4.80 12.05 6.49
CA ILE A 212 4.03 13.09 5.78
C ILE A 212 2.72 12.55 5.22
N PHE A 213 2.68 11.30 4.71
CA PHE A 213 1.46 10.75 4.12
C PHE A 213 0.27 10.81 5.09
N SER A 214 0.49 10.38 6.33
CA SER A 214 -0.53 10.41 7.38
C SER A 214 -0.77 11.84 7.88
N ALA A 215 0.31 12.56 8.23
CA ALA A 215 0.21 13.90 8.83
C ALA A 215 -0.40 14.96 7.88
N SER A 216 -0.30 14.76 6.57
CA SER A 216 -0.87 15.66 5.55
C SER A 216 -2.30 15.30 5.09
N ARG A 217 -2.91 14.28 5.70
CA ARG A 217 -4.22 13.72 5.31
C ARG A 217 -4.25 13.20 3.87
N ALA A 218 -3.11 12.73 3.34
CA ALA A 218 -3.06 12.14 2.00
C ALA A 218 -3.80 10.78 1.94
N GLY A 219 -3.93 10.09 3.08
CA GLY A 219 -4.73 8.88 3.25
C GLY A 219 -6.24 9.10 3.43
N ASP A 220 -6.71 10.34 3.49
CA ASP A 220 -8.14 10.68 3.64
C ASP A 220 -8.86 10.62 2.28
N LEU A 221 -9.18 9.41 1.84
CA LEU A 221 -9.88 9.15 0.59
C LEU A 221 -11.31 9.73 0.59
N PRO A 222 -11.84 10.19 -0.57
CA PRO A 222 -13.18 10.74 -0.67
C PRO A 222 -14.26 9.69 -0.37
N ILE A 223 -15.06 9.91 0.68
CA ILE A 223 -15.98 8.91 1.22
C ILE A 223 -17.05 8.49 0.21
N ASP A 224 -17.62 9.45 -0.54
CA ASP A 224 -18.66 9.16 -1.53
C ASP A 224 -18.13 8.30 -2.68
N LYS A 225 -16.87 8.52 -3.08
CA LYS A 225 -16.22 7.72 -4.12
C LYS A 225 -15.86 6.33 -3.62
N VAL A 226 -15.44 6.19 -2.36
CA VAL A 226 -15.22 4.89 -1.73
C VAL A 226 -16.54 4.09 -1.68
N ALA A 227 -17.63 4.72 -1.22
CA ALA A 227 -18.94 4.07 -1.14
C ALA A 227 -19.44 3.63 -2.52
N ALA A 228 -19.41 4.53 -3.51
CA ALA A 228 -19.81 4.22 -4.88
C ALA A 228 -19.00 3.07 -5.50
N HIS A 229 -17.66 3.07 -5.35
CA HIS A 229 -16.84 1.96 -5.86
C HIS A 229 -17.06 0.66 -5.09
N ARG A 230 -17.32 0.73 -3.78
CA ARG A 230 -17.65 -0.46 -2.98
C ARG A 230 -18.92 -1.12 -3.48
N GLU A 231 -19.97 -0.34 -3.73
CA GLU A 231 -21.23 -0.84 -4.28
C GLU A 231 -21.04 -1.39 -5.71
N LYS A 232 -20.38 -0.62 -6.57
CA LYS A 232 -20.22 -0.93 -8.00
C LYS A 232 -19.31 -2.13 -8.27
N HIS A 233 -18.16 -2.22 -7.60
CA HIS A 233 -17.10 -3.17 -7.96
C HIS A 233 -16.81 -4.22 -6.89
N PHE A 234 -17.08 -3.91 -5.62
CA PHE A 234 -16.57 -4.70 -4.49
C PHE A 234 -17.66 -5.27 -3.59
N SER A 235 -18.89 -5.35 -4.10
CA SER A 235 -20.03 -5.96 -3.40
C SER A 235 -19.69 -7.38 -2.95
N GLY A 236 -20.04 -7.74 -1.71
CA GLY A 236 -19.75 -9.06 -1.14
C GLY A 236 -18.29 -9.31 -0.73
N ILE A 237 -17.38 -8.34 -0.86
CA ILE A 237 -16.07 -8.42 -0.21
C ILE A 237 -16.21 -7.94 1.23
N LYS A 238 -15.82 -8.78 2.19
CA LYS A 238 -15.57 -8.34 3.57
C LYS A 238 -14.17 -7.76 3.65
N PHE A 239 -14.08 -6.46 3.93
CA PHE A 239 -12.82 -5.82 4.24
C PHE A 239 -12.60 -5.82 5.75
N ARG A 240 -11.48 -6.39 6.18
CA ARG A 240 -11.11 -6.58 7.58
C ARG A 240 -10.43 -5.33 8.13
N GLY A 241 -10.78 -4.99 9.37
CA GLY A 241 -10.14 -3.94 10.15
C GLY A 241 -8.99 -4.46 11.03
N PRO A 242 -8.24 -3.56 11.71
CA PRO A 242 -7.11 -3.92 12.56
C PRO A 242 -7.48 -4.93 13.66
N ARG A 243 -8.63 -4.75 14.32
CA ARG A 243 -9.11 -5.66 15.37
C ARG A 243 -9.37 -7.07 14.84
N GLU A 244 -9.86 -7.20 13.61
CA GLU A 244 -10.12 -8.50 13.01
C GLU A 244 -8.82 -9.22 12.65
N LEU A 245 -7.82 -8.50 12.14
CA LEU A 245 -6.49 -9.09 11.88
C LEU A 245 -5.84 -9.58 13.17
N LEU A 246 -5.89 -8.78 14.24
CA LEU A 246 -5.38 -9.16 15.55
C LEU A 246 -6.10 -10.42 16.09
N ALA A 247 -7.43 -10.45 16.00
CA ALA A 247 -8.23 -11.59 16.46
C ALA A 247 -8.03 -12.86 15.62
N GLU A 248 -7.72 -12.74 14.33
CA GLU A 248 -7.35 -13.89 13.48
C GLU A 248 -6.02 -14.50 13.94
N VAL A 249 -5.00 -13.67 14.20
CA VAL A 249 -3.69 -14.13 14.70
C VAL A 249 -3.77 -14.68 16.12
N GLU A 250 -4.63 -14.13 16.98
CA GLU A 250 -4.86 -14.66 18.32
C GLU A 250 -5.43 -16.09 18.28
N LYS A 251 -6.31 -16.38 17.33
CA LYS A 251 -6.92 -17.71 17.16
C LYS A 251 -5.97 -18.72 16.53
N ASP A 252 -5.11 -18.28 15.62
CA ASP A 252 -4.13 -19.11 14.93
C ASP A 252 -2.83 -18.32 14.76
N LEU A 253 -1.82 -18.66 15.57
CA LEU A 253 -0.54 -17.96 15.60
C LEU A 253 0.26 -18.06 14.29
N GLU A 254 -0.08 -19.02 13.42
CA GLU A 254 0.60 -19.28 12.15
C GLU A 254 -0.20 -18.76 10.94
N VAL A 255 -1.37 -18.15 11.16
CA VAL A 255 -2.19 -17.61 10.08
C VAL A 255 -1.49 -16.42 9.39
N ILE A 256 -1.60 -16.39 8.07
CA ILE A 256 -1.20 -15.22 7.27
C ILE A 256 -2.44 -14.40 6.91
N VAL A 257 -2.61 -13.26 7.58
CA VAL A 257 -3.79 -12.38 7.44
C VAL A 257 -3.75 -11.47 6.23
#